data_AF-A0A920B5I3-F1
#
_entry.id   AF-A0A920B5I3-F1
#
_cell.length_a   1.000
_cell.length_b   1.000
_cell.length_c   1.000
_cell.angle_alpha   90.00
_cell.angle_beta   90.00
_cell.angle_gamma   90.00
#
_symmetry.space_group_name_H-M   'P 1'
#
loop_
_entity.id
_entity.type
_entity.pdbx_description
1 polymer ?
#
loop_
_entity_poly.entity_id
_entity_poly.type
_entity_poly.pdbx_seq_one_letter_code
_entity_poly.pdbx_strand_id
1 'polypeptide(L)'
;MSIYDYETFEIQNLLDAIKLKKKYPKKKLNFLHRHNSVLWQGPVYIKILSEKLNSKNCNYIVEIGDNIALTLLLISFKIKILAIDKKILKNQMEKIFSITKNKRIKVIFLDSLNIIEN
;
A
#
# COMPACT_ATOMS: atom_id res chain seq x y z
N MET A 1 1.18 -13.34 13.25
CA MET A 1 1.22 -13.39 11.77
C MET A 1 1.57 -12.02 11.26
N SER A 2 2.67 -11.94 10.52
CA SER A 2 3.24 -10.72 9.97
C SER A 2 2.52 -10.35 8.66
N ILE A 3 2.64 -9.08 8.22
CA ILE A 3 2.11 -8.66 6.92
C ILE A 3 2.75 -9.42 5.75
N TYR A 4 3.97 -9.93 5.94
CA TYR A 4 4.75 -10.62 4.91
C TYR A 4 4.25 -12.05 4.67
N ASP A 5 3.51 -12.62 5.63
CA ASP A 5 2.97 -13.97 5.54
C ASP A 5 1.70 -14.03 4.68
N TYR A 6 1.12 -12.88 4.29
CA TYR A 6 -0.15 -12.82 3.58
C TYR A 6 0.08 -12.80 2.07
N GLU A 7 -0.78 -13.51 1.34
CA GLU A 7 -0.83 -13.44 -0.13
C GLU A 7 -1.11 -11.99 -0.55
N THR A 8 -0.24 -11.46 -1.40
CA THR A 8 -0.32 -10.10 -1.89
C THR A 8 -0.81 -10.09 -3.31
N PHE A 9 -1.96 -9.48 -3.52
CA PHE A 9 -2.55 -9.31 -4.83
C PHE A 9 -2.46 -7.85 -5.25
N GLU A 10 -1.96 -7.63 -6.45
CA GLU A 10 -2.05 -6.32 -7.09
C GLU A 10 -3.51 -6.03 -7.43
N ILE A 11 -3.97 -4.81 -7.15
CA ILE A 11 -5.29 -4.33 -7.51
C ILE A 11 -5.18 -3.03 -8.28
N GLN A 12 -6.05 -2.86 -9.29
CA GLN A 12 -6.18 -1.60 -10.01
C GLN A 12 -7.34 -0.78 -9.44
N ASN A 13 -8.38 -1.43 -8.92
CA ASN A 13 -9.56 -0.74 -8.42
C ASN A 13 -10.26 -1.51 -7.30
N LEU A 14 -11.36 -0.93 -6.78
CA LEU A 14 -12.16 -1.53 -5.72
C LEU A 14 -12.82 -2.87 -6.13
N LEU A 15 -13.23 -3.01 -7.39
CA LEU A 15 -13.91 -4.23 -7.87
C LEU A 15 -12.96 -5.42 -7.84
N ASP A 16 -11.69 -5.24 -8.18
CA ASP A 16 -10.67 -6.29 -8.10
C ASP A 16 -10.53 -6.80 -6.67
N ALA A 17 -10.42 -5.88 -5.70
CA ALA A 17 -10.36 -6.23 -4.29
C ALA A 17 -11.61 -6.98 -3.82
N ILE A 18 -12.80 -6.57 -4.27
CA ILE A 18 -14.06 -7.25 -3.93
C ILE A 18 -14.09 -8.68 -4.51
N LYS A 19 -13.67 -8.86 -5.77
CA LYS A 19 -13.60 -10.19 -6.41
C LYS A 19 -12.65 -11.12 -5.65
N LEU A 20 -11.48 -10.62 -5.27
CA LEU A 20 -10.48 -11.38 -4.49
C LEU A 20 -11.00 -11.76 -3.10
N LYS A 21 -11.68 -10.84 -2.40
CA LYS A 21 -12.33 -11.16 -1.11
C LYS A 21 -13.36 -12.27 -1.25
N LYS A 22 -14.14 -12.28 -2.34
CA LYS A 22 -15.12 -13.35 -2.63
C LYS A 22 -14.44 -14.68 -2.94
N LYS A 23 -13.33 -14.65 -3.69
CA LYS A 23 -12.53 -15.86 -4.03
C LYS A 23 -11.87 -16.47 -2.79
N TYR A 24 -11.42 -15.65 -1.84
CA TYR A 24 -10.69 -16.09 -0.65
C TYR A 24 -11.32 -15.57 0.67
N PRO A 25 -12.54 -15.99 1.04
CA PRO A 25 -13.30 -15.37 2.13
C PRO A 25 -12.72 -15.58 3.53
N LYS A 26 -11.91 -16.64 3.73
CA LYS A 26 -11.30 -16.98 5.03
C LYS A 26 -9.82 -16.60 5.13
N LYS A 27 -9.19 -16.17 4.04
CA LYS A 27 -7.77 -15.79 4.04
C LYS A 27 -7.61 -14.33 4.45
N LYS A 28 -6.48 -14.03 5.09
CA LYS A 28 -6.02 -12.65 5.23
C LYS A 28 -5.24 -12.27 4.00
N LEU A 29 -5.57 -11.12 3.42
CA LEU A 29 -5.05 -10.70 2.12
C LEU A 29 -4.31 -9.37 2.23
N ASN A 30 -3.27 -9.21 1.43
CA ASN A 30 -2.70 -7.90 1.15
C ASN A 30 -3.20 -7.45 -0.22
N PHE A 31 -3.67 -6.21 -0.30
CA PHE A 31 -3.94 -5.54 -1.58
C PHE A 31 -2.87 -4.50 -1.81
N LEU A 32 -2.06 -4.73 -2.84
CA LEU A 32 -1.03 -3.82 -3.27
C LEU A 32 -1.57 -2.92 -4.38
N HIS A 33 -1.46 -1.62 -4.18
CA HIS A 33 -1.75 -0.62 -5.19
C HIS A 33 -0.43 -0.02 -5.68
N ARG A 34 -0.10 -0.26 -6.96
CA ARG A 34 1.17 0.13 -7.56
C ARG A 34 1.32 1.63 -7.72
N HIS A 35 2.57 2.09 -7.70
CA HIS A 35 2.90 3.51 -7.79
C HIS A 35 2.33 4.16 -9.06
N ASN A 36 2.45 3.50 -10.22
CA ASN A 36 1.94 4.03 -11.49
C ASN A 36 0.41 4.21 -11.46
N SER A 37 -0.32 3.26 -10.88
CA SER A 37 -1.78 3.36 -10.74
C SER A 37 -2.18 4.47 -9.77
N VAL A 38 -1.43 4.64 -8.67
CA VAL A 38 -1.60 5.76 -7.71
C VAL A 38 -1.42 7.10 -8.40
N LEU A 39 -0.39 7.25 -9.25
CA LEU A 39 -0.14 8.48 -10.01
C LEU A 39 -1.30 8.78 -10.96
N TRP A 40 -1.76 7.77 -11.71
CA TRP A 40 -2.82 7.94 -12.71
C TRP A 40 -4.18 8.28 -12.09
N GLN A 41 -4.57 7.56 -11.04
CA GLN A 41 -5.88 7.72 -10.40
C GLN A 41 -5.94 8.90 -9.43
N GLY A 42 -4.77 9.31 -8.95
CA GLY A 42 -4.61 10.41 -8.04
C GLY A 42 -4.89 10.06 -6.57
N PRO A 43 -4.35 10.89 -5.67
CA PRO A 43 -4.29 10.63 -4.23
C PRO A 43 -5.67 10.61 -3.55
N VAL A 44 -6.65 11.37 -4.07
CA VAL A 44 -8.02 11.40 -3.54
C VAL A 44 -8.71 10.04 -3.72
N TYR A 45 -8.51 9.39 -4.87
CA TYR A 45 -9.06 8.07 -5.11
C TYR A 45 -8.45 7.03 -4.16
N ILE A 46 -7.14 7.11 -3.94
CA ILE A 46 -6.42 6.23 -3.01
C ILE A 46 -6.91 6.39 -1.57
N LYS A 47 -7.23 7.62 -1.14
CA LYS A 47 -7.88 7.87 0.15
C LYS A 47 -9.20 7.10 0.26
N ILE A 48 -10.08 7.24 -0.73
CA ILE A 48 -11.39 6.56 -0.76
C ILE A 48 -11.22 5.03 -0.70
N LEU A 49 -10.27 4.48 -1.47
CA LEU A 49 -9.96 3.05 -1.43
C LEU A 49 -9.49 2.61 -0.04
N SER A 50 -8.61 3.38 0.59
CA SER A 50 -8.09 3.06 1.91
C SER A 50 -9.19 2.97 2.96
N GLU A 51 -10.17 3.89 2.92
CA GLU A 51 -11.32 3.90 3.83
C GLU A 51 -12.21 2.67 3.62
N LYS A 52 -12.44 2.27 2.36
CA LYS A 52 -13.29 1.11 2.01
C LYS A 52 -12.61 -0.24 2.24
N LEU A 53 -11.28 -0.32 2.10
CA LEU A 53 -10.53 -1.58 2.19
C LEU A 53 -9.96 -1.86 3.58
N ASN A 54 -9.89 -0.85 4.45
CA ASN A 54 -9.44 -0.97 5.82
C ASN A 54 -10.37 -1.89 6.64
N SER A 55 -10.00 -3.17 6.72
CA SER A 55 -10.77 -4.21 7.40
C SER A 55 -9.82 -5.16 8.13
N LYS A 56 -10.29 -5.85 9.18
CA LYS A 56 -9.43 -6.72 10.02
C LYS A 56 -8.71 -7.84 9.25
N ASN A 57 -9.25 -8.23 8.10
CA ASN A 57 -8.75 -9.36 7.29
C ASN A 57 -7.99 -8.91 6.03
N CYS A 58 -7.88 -7.60 5.79
CA CYS A 58 -7.18 -7.10 4.61
C CYS A 58 -6.28 -5.92 4.95
N ASN A 59 -5.05 -5.98 4.47
CA ASN A 59 -4.16 -4.83 4.48
C ASN A 59 -4.23 -4.14 3.13
N TYR A 60 -4.44 -2.82 3.15
CA TYR A 60 -4.28 -2.00 1.95
C TYR A 60 -2.89 -1.37 1.98
N ILE A 61 -2.11 -1.66 0.96
CA ILE A 61 -0.70 -1.29 0.83
C ILE A 61 -0.58 -0.41 -0.40
N VAL A 62 -0.02 0.78 -0.23
CA VAL A 62 0.19 1.73 -1.32
C VAL A 62 1.68 1.84 -1.61
N GLU A 63 2.09 1.51 -2.82
CA GLU A 63 3.46 1.70 -3.26
C GLU A 63 3.73 3.19 -3.52
N ILE A 64 4.81 3.69 -2.93
CA ILE A 64 5.29 5.05 -3.12
C ILE A 64 6.59 5.02 -3.93
N GLY A 65 6.73 5.98 -4.83
CA GLY A 65 7.93 6.17 -5.65
C GLY A 65 8.77 7.35 -5.16
N ASP A 66 9.46 7.97 -6.09
CA ASP A 66 10.34 9.12 -5.86
C ASP A 66 9.60 10.46 -5.64
N ASN A 67 8.31 10.52 -5.95
CA ASN A 67 7.49 11.70 -5.73
C ASN A 67 7.18 11.91 -4.23
N ILE A 68 8.01 12.74 -3.58
CA ILE A 68 7.87 13.07 -2.15
C ILE A 68 6.58 13.83 -1.83
N ALA A 69 6.10 14.68 -2.74
CA ALA A 69 4.88 15.47 -2.53
C ALA A 69 3.66 14.55 -2.45
N LEU A 70 3.57 13.59 -3.37
CA LEU A 70 2.54 12.54 -3.34
C LEU A 70 2.65 11.72 -2.06
N THR A 71 3.85 11.32 -1.66
CA THR A 71 4.07 10.56 -0.42
C THR A 71 3.58 11.31 0.81
N LEU A 72 3.92 12.60 0.92
CA LEU A 72 3.45 13.47 2.00
C LEU A 72 1.91 13.58 2.04
N LEU A 73 1.28 13.65 0.87
CA LEU A 73 -0.17 13.71 0.76
C LEU A 73 -0.81 12.39 1.19
N LEU A 74 -0.28 11.24 0.77
CA LEU A 74 -0.73 9.91 1.23
C LEU A 74 -0.59 9.75 2.74
N ILE A 75 0.51 10.25 3.31
CA ILE A 75 0.73 10.32 4.76
C ILE A 75 -0.33 11.19 5.43
N SER A 76 -0.67 12.34 4.85
CA SER A 76 -1.72 13.23 5.38
C SER A 76 -3.11 12.58 5.39
N PHE A 77 -3.37 11.69 4.41
CA PHE A 77 -4.58 10.88 4.32
C PHE A 77 -4.60 9.68 5.27
N LYS A 78 -3.58 9.54 6.14
CA LYS A 78 -3.47 8.48 7.14
C LYS A 78 -3.47 7.08 6.52
N ILE A 79 -2.91 6.95 5.31
CA ILE A 79 -2.64 5.63 4.73
C ILE A 79 -1.72 4.87 5.67
N LYS A 80 -2.18 3.71 6.15
CA LYS A 80 -1.53 2.99 7.25
C LYS A 80 -0.27 2.24 6.82
N ILE A 81 -0.20 1.80 5.56
CA ILE A 81 0.87 0.94 5.08
C ILE A 81 1.35 1.47 3.72
N LEU A 82 2.62 1.84 3.67
CA LEU A 82 3.31 2.30 2.47
C LEU A 82 4.39 1.27 2.09
N ALA A 83 4.45 0.91 0.82
CA ALA A 83 5.50 0.05 0.28
C ALA A 83 6.53 0.88 -0.50
N ILE A 84 7.81 0.58 -0.31
CA ILE A 84 8.94 1.21 -1.01
C ILE A 84 9.76 0.16 -1.75
N ASP A 85 10.17 0.48 -2.97
CA ASP A 85 11.22 -0.26 -3.68
C ASP A 85 12.59 0.16 -3.10
N LYS A 86 13.52 -0.79 -2.95
CA LYS A 86 14.90 -0.53 -2.52
C LYS A 86 15.68 0.35 -3.51
N LYS A 87 15.22 0.43 -4.76
CA LYS A 87 15.80 1.29 -5.80
C LYS A 87 15.56 2.79 -5.54
N ILE A 88 14.70 3.16 -4.58
CA ILE A 88 14.52 4.55 -4.18
C ILE A 88 15.83 5.12 -3.61
N LEU A 89 16.15 6.36 -3.97
CA LEU A 89 17.35 7.05 -3.48
C LEU A 89 17.39 7.07 -1.95
N LYS A 90 18.55 6.70 -1.37
CA LYS A 90 18.78 6.63 0.08
C LYS A 90 18.31 7.90 0.82
N ASN A 91 18.60 9.07 0.26
CA ASN A 91 18.21 10.37 0.84
C ASN A 91 16.68 10.56 0.91
N GLN A 92 15.91 10.00 -0.03
CA GLN A 92 14.45 10.06 0.00
C GLN A 92 13.88 9.08 1.04
N MET A 93 14.45 7.88 1.13
CA MET A 93 14.06 6.89 2.15
C MET A 93 14.24 7.45 3.57
N GLU A 94 15.37 8.07 3.88
CA GLU A 94 15.62 8.67 5.20
C GLU A 94 14.57 9.73 5.56
N LYS A 95 14.18 10.57 4.59
CA LYS A 95 13.11 11.56 4.78
C LYS A 95 11.77 10.88 5.05
N ILE A 96 11.39 9.89 4.25
CA ILE A 96 10.13 9.16 4.41
C ILE A 96 10.06 8.47 5.78
N PHE A 97 11.13 7.79 6.20
CA PHE A 97 11.21 7.16 7.52
C PHE A 97 11.12 8.19 8.64
N SER A 98 11.81 9.33 8.53
CA SER A 98 11.73 10.42 9.51
C SER A 98 10.30 10.96 9.68
N ILE A 99 9.59 11.18 8.56
CA ILE A 99 8.21 11.70 8.58
C ILE A 99 7.23 10.66 9.15
N THR A 100 7.41 9.38 8.81
CA THR A 100 6.46 8.31 9.17
C THR A 100 6.62 7.80 10.60
N LYS A 101 7.81 7.94 11.20
CA LYS A 101 8.16 7.47 12.56
C LYS A 101 7.12 7.87 13.62
N ASN A 102 6.56 9.07 13.53
CA ASN A 102 5.62 9.60 14.53
C ASN A 102 4.14 9.48 14.12
N LYS A 103 3.82 8.88 12.97
CA LYS A 103 2.47 8.94 12.37
C LYS A 103 1.69 7.62 12.39
N ARG A 104 2.18 6.59 13.10
CA ARG A 104 1.60 5.23 13.11
C ARG A 104 1.42 4.64 11.69
N ILE A 105 2.31 5.02 10.78
CA ILE A 105 2.36 4.52 9.40
C ILE A 105 3.46 3.47 9.33
N LYS A 106 3.13 2.30 8.81
CA LYS A 106 4.09 1.23 8.56
C LYS A 106 4.68 1.40 7.17
N VAL A 107 5.99 1.54 7.09
CA VAL A 107 6.74 1.50 5.82
C VAL A 107 7.34 0.12 5.66
N ILE A 108 7.13 -0.53 4.52
CA ILE A 108 7.63 -1.87 4.22
C ILE A 108 8.38 -1.88 2.88
N PHE A 109 9.29 -2.83 2.71
CA PHE A 109 9.93 -3.06 1.42
C PHE A 109 9.04 -3.90 0.52
N LEU A 110 8.91 -3.48 -0.73
CA LEU A 110 8.14 -4.16 -1.75
C LEU A 110 8.63 -5.60 -1.98
N ASP A 111 9.96 -5.79 -2.10
CA ASP A 111 10.60 -7.10 -2.32
C ASP A 111 10.33 -8.14 -1.22
N SER A 112 9.83 -7.70 -0.07
CA SER A 112 9.52 -8.57 1.07
C SER A 112 8.11 -9.15 1.03
N LEU A 113 7.27 -8.71 0.07
CA LEU A 113 5.90 -9.17 -0.07
C LEU A 113 5.83 -10.45 -0.92
N ASN A 114 4.98 -11.40 -0.50
CA ASN A 114 4.65 -12.57 -1.28
C ASN A 114 3.61 -12.22 -2.36
N ILE A 115 4.06 -11.64 -3.47
CA ILE A 115 3.21 -11.21 -4.58
C ILE A 115 2.78 -12.42 -5.39
N ILE A 116 1.47 -12.60 -5.53
CA ILE A 116 0.87 -13.64 -6.37
C ILE A 116 0.59 -13.03 -7.75
N GLU A 117 1.18 -13.63 -8.79
CA GLU A 117 0.83 -13.32 -10.18
C GLU A 117 -0.58 -13.86 -10.46
N ASN A 118 -1.47 -12.98 -10.92
CA ASN A 118 -2.87 -13.31 -11.27
C ASN A 118 -3.02 -13.53 -12.77
#